data_AF-A0A377TXL6-F1
#
_entry.id   AF-A0A377TXL6-F1
#
_cell.length_a   1.000
_cell.length_b   1.000
_cell.length_c   1.000
_cell.angle_alpha   90.00
_cell.angle_beta   90.00
_cell.angle_gamma   90.00
#
_symmetry.space_group_name_H-M   'P 1'
#
loop_
_entity.id
_entity.type
_entity.pdbx_description
1 polymer ?
#
loop_
_entity_poly.entity_id
_entity_poly.type
_entity_poly.pdbx_seq_one_letter_code
_entity_poly.pdbx_strand_id
1 'polypeptide(L)'
;MRGGWLSLAVPPSCGGAGASLAQLQQVIAAIAWGEPATALIVCMQYLHHLRLAENDAWHAPLRQQVFHDAVEHGGLINSLRVEPELGSPARGGLPDTVATRRAEGWDISGHKIYTTGIEGLRWLAVWARSDDNPPLVGTWLVPGDSPGITVVKSWDHAGMRATGSHEVIFNHVRVAAEHAVDVWPTDAPPAAQAEPFRLFANRQTALLAAIYDRHCPRRSRLAGEVAGGAGARRSRPSASSSATGAGESRADRRAAAGQPQPAGAGRRAALFRHRGPIWRKSPSPTTPFRR
;
A
#
# COMPACT_ATOMS: atom_id res chain seq x y z
N MET A 1 10.72 21.62 3.67
CA MET A 1 10.70 20.24 3.16
C MET A 1 9.92 20.29 1.86
N ARG A 2 10.52 19.89 0.73
CA ARG A 2 9.75 19.58 -0.49
C ARG A 2 9.32 18.12 -0.32
N GLY A 3 8.03 17.84 -0.44
CA GLY A 3 7.40 16.59 -0.01
C GLY A 3 6.18 16.89 0.86
N GLY A 4 5.00 16.90 0.23
CA GLY A 4 3.73 17.06 0.92
C GLY A 4 3.37 15.83 1.76
N TRP A 5 2.28 15.91 2.50
CA TRP A 5 1.80 14.80 3.33
C TRP A 5 1.51 13.51 2.50
N LEU A 6 1.25 13.62 1.19
CA LEU A 6 1.08 12.49 0.27
C LEU A 6 2.33 11.62 0.08
N SER A 7 3.53 12.14 0.35
CA SER A 7 4.81 11.44 0.16
C SER A 7 5.43 10.95 1.47
N LEU A 8 4.67 10.86 2.56
CA LEU A 8 5.20 10.43 3.87
C LEU A 8 5.77 9.01 3.86
N ALA A 9 5.13 8.10 3.12
CA ALA A 9 5.57 6.71 2.98
C ALA A 9 6.74 6.52 1.99
N VAL A 10 7.12 7.56 1.23
CA VAL A 10 8.24 7.48 0.27
C VAL A 10 9.56 7.40 1.04
N PRO A 11 10.51 6.54 0.63
CA PRO A 11 11.82 6.44 1.28
C PRO A 11 12.60 7.77 1.30
N PRO A 12 13.41 8.05 2.33
CA PRO A 12 14.24 9.26 2.37
C PRO A 12 15.24 9.35 1.21
N SER A 13 15.75 8.22 0.73
CA SER A 13 16.61 8.15 -0.45
C SER A 13 15.95 8.64 -1.74
N CYS A 14 14.62 8.70 -1.77
CA CYS A 14 13.81 9.17 -2.90
C CYS A 14 13.15 10.53 -2.62
N GLY A 15 13.58 11.26 -1.58
CA GLY A 15 13.05 12.58 -1.22
C GLY A 15 11.79 12.57 -0.33
N GLY A 16 11.35 11.39 0.12
CA GLY A 16 10.22 11.24 1.03
C GLY A 16 10.58 11.39 2.52
N ALA A 17 9.58 11.27 3.38
CA ALA A 17 9.79 11.35 4.83
C ALA A 17 10.18 10.01 5.48
N GLY A 18 9.94 8.87 4.82
CA GLY A 18 10.21 7.54 5.39
C GLY A 18 9.44 7.25 6.67
N ALA A 19 8.19 7.74 6.77
CA ALA A 19 7.39 7.62 7.98
C ALA A 19 7.10 6.15 8.34
N SER A 20 7.17 5.85 9.64
CA SER A 20 6.82 4.54 10.19
C SER A 20 5.33 4.23 10.03
N LEU A 21 4.97 2.93 10.06
CA LEU A 21 3.57 2.50 9.95
C LEU A 21 2.67 3.18 10.99
N ALA A 22 3.14 3.34 12.23
CA ALA A 22 2.39 4.02 13.29
C ALA A 22 2.13 5.50 12.98
N GLN A 23 3.11 6.21 12.40
CA GLN A 23 2.92 7.60 11.96
C GLN A 23 1.92 7.69 10.80
N LEU A 24 2.01 6.77 9.83
CA LEU A 24 1.05 6.72 8.72
C LEU A 24 -0.38 6.45 9.21
N GLN A 25 -0.57 5.54 10.18
CA GLN A 25 -1.87 5.28 10.81
C GLN A 25 -2.45 6.54 11.47
N GLN A 26 -1.62 7.30 12.20
CA GLN A 26 -2.07 8.54 12.85
C GLN A 26 -2.53 9.59 11.83
N VAL A 27 -1.79 9.74 10.71
CA VAL A 27 -2.16 10.65 9.63
C VAL A 27 -3.46 10.21 8.96
N ILE A 28 -3.61 8.91 8.66
CA ILE A 28 -4.84 8.37 8.08
C ILE A 28 -6.04 8.60 9.01
N ALA A 29 -5.91 8.31 10.31
CA ALA A 29 -6.97 8.52 11.28
C ALA A 29 -7.36 10.01 11.39
N ALA A 30 -6.38 10.92 11.38
CA ALA A 30 -6.62 12.35 11.41
C ALA A 30 -7.38 12.85 10.17
N ILE A 31 -7.05 12.35 8.97
CA ILE A 31 -7.78 12.68 7.74
C ILE A 31 -9.18 12.06 7.77
N ALA A 32 -9.30 10.80 8.18
CA ALA A 32 -10.55 10.06 8.21
C ALA A 32 -11.58 10.68 9.15
N TRP A 33 -11.13 11.31 10.23
CA TRP A 33 -12.00 12.06 11.14
C TRP A 33 -12.71 13.23 10.44
N GLY A 34 -12.06 13.84 9.45
CA GLY A 34 -12.67 14.89 8.63
C GLY A 34 -13.40 14.34 7.39
N GLU A 35 -12.70 13.55 6.58
CA GLU A 35 -13.19 12.97 5.32
C GLU A 35 -12.64 11.55 5.10
N PRO A 36 -13.41 10.50 5.42
CA PRO A 36 -13.02 9.10 5.27
C PRO A 36 -12.66 8.69 3.83
N ALA A 37 -13.33 9.27 2.82
CA ALA A 37 -13.07 8.91 1.43
C ALA A 37 -11.67 9.37 0.97
N THR A 38 -11.27 10.57 1.36
CA THR A 38 -9.92 11.09 1.14
C THR A 38 -8.89 10.25 1.89
N ALA A 39 -9.19 9.86 3.14
CA ALA A 39 -8.30 8.99 3.91
C ALA A 39 -8.08 7.64 3.23
N LEU A 40 -9.08 7.08 2.54
CA LEU A 40 -8.93 5.84 1.77
C LEU A 40 -7.99 6.01 0.58
N ILE A 41 -8.11 7.08 -0.20
CA ILE A 41 -7.19 7.37 -1.33
C ILE A 41 -5.75 7.44 -0.82
N VAL A 42 -5.55 8.13 0.30
CA VAL A 42 -4.24 8.34 0.92
C VAL A 42 -3.67 7.06 1.51
N CYS A 43 -4.53 6.24 2.14
CA CYS A 43 -4.16 4.92 2.60
C CYS A 43 -3.63 4.05 1.45
N MET A 44 -4.32 4.05 0.30
CA MET A 44 -3.87 3.31 -0.88
C MET A 44 -2.53 3.84 -1.39
N GLN A 45 -2.37 5.16 -1.48
CA GLN A 45 -1.11 5.80 -1.85
C GLN A 45 0.06 5.31 -0.97
N TYR A 46 -0.09 5.35 0.36
CA TYR A 46 0.96 4.91 1.27
C TYR A 46 1.27 3.42 1.14
N LEU A 47 0.26 2.58 0.96
CA LEU A 47 0.45 1.14 0.74
C LEU A 47 1.26 0.88 -0.53
N HIS A 48 1.00 1.62 -1.61
CA HIS A 48 1.77 1.50 -2.85
C HIS A 48 3.22 1.95 -2.68
N HIS A 49 3.47 3.06 -1.99
CA HIS A 49 4.85 3.49 -1.73
C HIS A 49 5.63 2.48 -0.88
N LEU A 50 5.02 1.94 0.18
CA LEU A 50 5.65 0.91 1.01
C LEU A 50 5.93 -0.36 0.20
N ARG A 51 4.98 -0.80 -0.64
CA ARG A 51 5.17 -1.98 -1.51
C ARG A 51 6.28 -1.74 -2.53
N LEU A 52 6.30 -0.56 -3.14
CA LEU A 52 7.24 -0.21 -4.19
C LEU A 52 8.67 -0.08 -3.65
N ALA A 53 8.83 0.44 -2.43
CA ALA A 53 10.13 0.57 -1.78
C ALA A 53 10.83 -0.78 -1.53
N GLU A 54 10.06 -1.87 -1.46
CA GLU A 54 10.55 -3.23 -1.21
C GLU A 54 10.55 -4.09 -2.48
N ASN A 55 10.12 -3.53 -3.62
CA ASN A 55 10.05 -4.25 -4.88
C ASN A 55 11.21 -3.86 -5.80
N ASP A 56 12.30 -4.62 -5.73
CA ASP A 56 13.47 -4.46 -6.59
C ASP A 56 13.29 -5.08 -7.99
N ALA A 57 12.18 -5.79 -8.24
CA ALA A 57 11.90 -6.34 -9.57
C ALA A 57 11.39 -5.27 -10.56
N TRP A 58 10.93 -4.12 -10.07
CA TRP A 58 10.52 -3.01 -10.94
C TRP A 58 11.73 -2.39 -11.63
N HIS A 59 11.53 -1.99 -12.90
CA HIS A 59 12.50 -1.19 -13.62
C HIS A 59 12.88 0.06 -12.80
N ALA A 60 14.15 0.17 -12.40
CA ALA A 60 14.58 1.15 -11.40
C ALA A 60 14.28 2.61 -11.80
N PRO A 61 14.49 3.05 -13.05
CA PRO A 61 14.09 4.39 -13.50
C PRO A 61 12.58 4.66 -13.33
N LEU A 62 11.73 3.69 -13.68
CA LEU A 62 10.27 3.85 -13.57
C LEU A 62 9.83 3.90 -12.11
N ARG A 63 10.43 3.06 -11.24
CA ARG A 63 10.22 3.11 -9.79
C ARG A 63 10.61 4.47 -9.20
N GLN A 64 11.76 5.01 -9.58
CA GLN A 64 12.21 6.33 -9.14
C GLN A 64 11.28 7.44 -9.63
N GLN A 65 10.77 7.33 -10.85
CA GLN A 65 9.83 8.30 -11.41
C GLN A 65 8.52 8.35 -10.61
N VAL A 66 7.97 7.21 -10.19
CA VAL A 66 6.76 7.18 -9.34
C VAL A 66 7.00 7.92 -8.01
N PHE A 67 8.14 7.70 -7.37
CA PHE A 67 8.48 8.41 -6.13
C PHE A 67 8.72 9.90 -6.35
N HIS A 68 9.40 10.26 -7.45
CA HIS A 68 9.63 11.65 -7.81
C HIS A 68 8.32 12.39 -8.04
N ASP A 69 7.40 11.81 -8.83
CA ASP A 69 6.07 12.36 -9.07
C ASP A 69 5.28 12.55 -7.77
N ALA A 70 5.38 11.58 -6.85
CA ALA A 70 4.73 11.70 -5.54
C ALA A 70 5.29 12.85 -4.69
N VAL A 71 6.60 13.08 -4.70
CA VAL A 71 7.28 14.09 -3.87
C VAL A 71 7.14 15.50 -4.45
N GLU A 72 7.38 15.67 -5.73
CA GLU A 72 7.39 17.00 -6.38
C GLU A 72 6.01 17.45 -6.85
N HIS A 73 5.16 16.51 -7.25
CA HIS A 73 3.86 16.82 -7.88
C HIS A 73 2.66 16.31 -7.09
N GLY A 74 2.87 15.54 -6.02
CA GLY A 74 1.78 14.87 -5.32
C GLY A 74 1.10 13.79 -6.15
N GLY A 75 1.81 13.21 -7.13
CA GLY A 75 1.29 12.19 -8.04
C GLY A 75 0.78 10.95 -7.31
N LEU A 76 -0.51 10.65 -7.48
CA LEU A 76 -1.16 9.51 -6.85
C LEU A 76 -1.00 8.23 -7.69
N ILE A 77 -0.91 7.10 -7.01
CA ILE A 77 -0.88 5.76 -7.59
C ILE A 77 -1.93 4.87 -6.93
N ASN A 78 -2.63 4.07 -7.73
CA ASN A 78 -3.50 3.03 -7.20
C ASN A 78 -3.57 1.79 -8.10
N SER A 79 -4.00 0.65 -7.55
CA SER A 79 -4.18 -0.60 -8.28
C SER A 79 -5.59 -0.78 -8.81
N LEU A 80 -5.68 -1.16 -10.08
CA LEU A 80 -6.93 -1.44 -10.77
C LEU A 80 -7.03 -2.95 -11.02
N ARG A 81 -7.77 -3.63 -10.15
CA ARG A 81 -7.83 -5.10 -10.13
C ARG A 81 -9.17 -5.69 -10.49
N VAL A 82 -10.26 -5.00 -10.17
CA VAL A 82 -11.61 -5.54 -10.30
C VAL A 82 -12.13 -5.32 -11.71
N GLU A 83 -12.73 -6.36 -12.30
CA GLU A 83 -13.39 -6.32 -13.61
C GLU A 83 -14.89 -6.63 -13.43
N PRO A 84 -15.77 -6.19 -14.34
CA PRO A 84 -17.21 -6.45 -14.25
C PRO A 84 -17.56 -7.93 -14.14
N GLU A 85 -16.99 -8.76 -15.03
CA GLU A 85 -17.33 -10.18 -15.13
C GLU A 85 -16.55 -11.04 -14.12
N LEU A 86 -15.25 -10.78 -13.95
CA LEU A 86 -14.39 -11.55 -13.04
C LEU A 86 -14.60 -11.17 -11.57
N GLY A 87 -14.95 -9.91 -11.29
CA GLY A 87 -14.91 -9.34 -9.96
C GLY A 87 -13.46 -9.24 -9.44
N SER A 88 -13.26 -9.50 -8.15
CA SER A 88 -11.92 -9.43 -7.53
C SER A 88 -11.07 -10.63 -7.95
N PRO A 89 -9.78 -10.45 -8.29
CA PRO A 89 -8.87 -11.55 -8.65
C PRO A 89 -8.75 -12.67 -7.61
N ALA A 90 -9.15 -12.40 -6.35
CA ALA A 90 -9.23 -13.41 -5.30
C ALA A 90 -10.20 -14.57 -5.62
N ARG A 91 -11.10 -14.40 -6.60
CA ARG A 91 -12.03 -15.44 -7.06
C ARG A 91 -11.41 -16.47 -8.02
N GLY A 92 -10.18 -16.24 -8.45
CA GLY A 92 -9.52 -17.05 -9.48
C GLY A 92 -9.99 -16.68 -10.90
N GLY A 93 -9.24 -17.12 -11.91
CA GLY A 93 -9.47 -16.78 -13.31
C GLY A 93 -8.48 -15.76 -13.87
N LEU A 94 -8.30 -15.79 -15.18
CA LEU A 94 -7.44 -14.85 -15.89
C LEU A 94 -8.16 -13.52 -16.09
N PRO A 95 -7.47 -12.38 -16.00
CA PRO A 95 -8.04 -11.08 -16.34
C PRO A 95 -8.54 -11.04 -17.79
N ASP A 96 -9.68 -10.40 -18.00
CA ASP A 96 -10.18 -10.06 -19.35
C ASP A 96 -9.43 -8.86 -19.93
N THR A 97 -8.87 -8.00 -19.08
CA THR A 97 -7.94 -6.95 -19.53
C THR A 97 -6.68 -7.58 -20.12
N VAL A 98 -6.40 -7.25 -21.38
CA VAL A 98 -5.28 -7.80 -22.16
C VAL A 98 -4.23 -6.73 -22.42
N ALA A 99 -2.98 -7.05 -22.12
CA ALA A 99 -1.79 -6.34 -22.54
C ALA A 99 -1.19 -7.06 -23.77
N THR A 100 -1.48 -6.55 -24.96
CA THR A 100 -1.07 -7.16 -26.23
C THR A 100 0.35 -6.73 -26.56
N ARG A 101 1.24 -7.69 -26.87
CA ARG A 101 2.64 -7.37 -27.20
C ARG A 101 2.73 -6.60 -28.52
N ARG A 102 3.60 -5.58 -28.53
CA ARG A 102 3.95 -4.75 -29.69
C ARG A 102 5.48 -4.64 -29.80
N ALA A 103 5.96 -4.11 -30.92
CA ALA A 103 7.40 -3.99 -31.18
C ALA A 103 8.15 -3.18 -30.09
N GLU A 104 7.52 -2.13 -29.56
CA GLU A 104 8.14 -1.19 -28.61
C GLU A 104 7.54 -1.28 -27.19
N GLY A 105 6.68 -2.27 -26.93
CA GLY A 105 6.04 -2.41 -25.62
C GLY A 105 4.68 -3.12 -25.68
N TRP A 106 3.67 -2.49 -25.09
CA TRP A 106 2.37 -3.09 -24.82
C TRP A 106 1.23 -2.19 -25.25
N ASP A 107 0.13 -2.83 -25.64
CA ASP A 107 -1.14 -2.22 -25.98
C ASP A 107 -2.21 -2.80 -25.05
N ILE A 108 -2.71 -1.98 -24.12
CA ILE A 108 -3.59 -2.40 -23.05
C ILE A 108 -5.04 -2.06 -23.41
N SER A 109 -5.89 -3.08 -23.38
CA SER A 109 -7.34 -2.95 -23.60
C SER A 109 -8.12 -3.72 -22.55
N GLY A 110 -9.17 -3.13 -21.99
CA GLY A 110 -9.99 -3.77 -20.95
C GLY A 110 -10.88 -2.79 -20.19
N HIS A 111 -11.59 -3.32 -19.19
CA HIS A 111 -12.53 -2.54 -18.39
C HIS A 111 -12.34 -2.85 -16.89
N LYS A 112 -12.04 -1.81 -16.11
CA LYS A 112 -11.85 -1.87 -14.67
C LYS A 112 -12.94 -1.13 -13.92
N ILE A 113 -13.39 -1.73 -12.82
CA ILE A 113 -14.39 -1.15 -11.92
C ILE A 113 -13.78 -0.89 -10.54
N TYR A 114 -14.43 -0.03 -9.75
CA TYR A 114 -13.97 0.38 -8.42
C TYR A 114 -12.57 1.02 -8.41
N THR A 115 -12.30 1.90 -9.37
CA THR A 115 -11.00 2.57 -9.45
C THR A 115 -10.94 3.78 -8.54
N THR A 116 -10.70 3.52 -7.26
CA THR A 116 -10.61 4.56 -6.22
C THR A 116 -9.58 5.64 -6.58
N GLY A 117 -10.05 6.89 -6.62
CA GLY A 117 -9.25 8.08 -6.85
C GLY A 117 -8.96 8.39 -8.32
N ILE A 118 -9.57 7.68 -9.29
CA ILE A 118 -9.16 7.74 -10.71
C ILE A 118 -8.98 9.16 -11.27
N GLU A 119 -9.86 10.10 -10.89
CA GLU A 119 -9.81 11.48 -11.39
C GLU A 119 -8.52 12.22 -11.02
N GLY A 120 -7.77 11.75 -10.00
CA GLY A 120 -6.50 12.32 -9.57
C GLY A 120 -5.30 11.36 -9.66
N LEU A 121 -5.46 10.17 -10.23
CA LEU A 121 -4.36 9.21 -10.34
C LEU A 121 -3.37 9.63 -11.43
N ARG A 122 -2.11 9.77 -11.06
CA ARG A 122 -0.99 9.93 -11.99
C ARG A 122 -0.54 8.59 -12.56
N TRP A 123 -0.60 7.53 -11.75
CA TRP A 123 -0.16 6.19 -12.12
C TRP A 123 -1.24 5.15 -11.82
N LEU A 124 -1.53 4.30 -12.80
CA LEU A 124 -2.52 3.23 -12.72
C LEU A 124 -1.77 1.89 -12.74
N ALA A 125 -1.76 1.17 -11.62
CA ALA A 125 -1.22 -0.19 -11.55
C ALA A 125 -2.31 -1.18 -12.01
N VAL A 126 -2.38 -1.40 -13.33
CA VAL A 126 -3.42 -2.20 -13.99
C VAL A 126 -3.08 -3.69 -13.92
N TRP A 127 -3.95 -4.47 -13.28
CA TRP A 127 -3.83 -5.93 -13.28
C TRP A 127 -4.36 -6.50 -14.59
N ALA A 128 -3.55 -7.22 -15.35
CA ALA A 128 -3.92 -7.73 -16.66
C ALA A 128 -3.27 -9.09 -16.94
N ARG A 129 -3.55 -9.65 -18.12
CA ARG A 129 -2.76 -10.72 -18.72
C ARG A 129 -2.16 -10.28 -20.04
N SER A 130 -1.07 -10.89 -20.48
CA SER A 130 -0.60 -10.73 -21.84
C SER A 130 -1.26 -11.70 -22.82
N ASP A 131 -1.00 -11.48 -24.10
CA ASP A 131 -1.29 -12.38 -25.22
C ASP A 131 -0.11 -13.31 -25.56
N ASP A 132 0.93 -13.34 -24.72
CA ASP A 132 2.03 -14.29 -24.85
C ASP A 132 1.55 -15.75 -24.68
N ASN A 133 2.43 -16.70 -25.03
CA ASN A 133 2.19 -18.12 -24.83
C ASN A 133 3.41 -18.78 -24.15
N PRO A 134 3.33 -19.14 -22.86
CA PRO A 134 2.19 -18.97 -21.95
C PRO A 134 1.93 -17.48 -21.62
N PRO A 135 0.68 -17.08 -21.31
CA PRO A 135 0.37 -15.70 -20.94
C PRO A 135 1.17 -15.27 -19.71
N LEU A 136 1.61 -14.02 -19.70
CA LEU A 136 2.04 -13.35 -18.48
C LEU A 136 0.81 -12.83 -17.74
N VAL A 137 0.81 -12.87 -16.42
CA VAL A 137 -0.21 -12.25 -15.56
C VAL A 137 0.47 -11.40 -14.52
N GLY A 138 -0.10 -10.23 -14.24
CA GLY A 138 0.52 -9.32 -13.30
C GLY A 138 0.07 -7.89 -13.45
N THR A 139 0.96 -6.97 -13.11
CA THR A 139 0.70 -5.53 -13.12
C THR A 139 1.45 -4.84 -14.26
N TRP A 140 0.71 -4.05 -15.04
CA TRP A 140 1.23 -3.05 -15.95
C TRP A 140 1.00 -1.65 -15.38
N LEU A 141 2.04 -0.83 -15.34
CA LEU A 141 1.95 0.53 -14.86
C LEU A 141 1.59 1.47 -16.02
N VAL A 142 0.48 2.19 -15.91
CA VAL A 142 -0.02 3.07 -16.97
C VAL A 142 -0.06 4.52 -16.47
N PRO A 143 0.52 5.49 -17.18
CA PRO A 143 0.31 6.91 -16.88
C PRO A 143 -1.18 7.28 -16.99
N GLY A 144 -1.72 7.96 -15.99
CA GLY A 144 -3.15 8.28 -15.91
C GLY A 144 -3.67 9.21 -17.03
N ASP A 145 -2.77 9.94 -17.67
CA ASP A 145 -3.02 10.83 -18.82
C ASP A 145 -2.77 10.16 -20.18
N SER A 146 -2.54 8.84 -20.20
CA SER A 146 -2.29 8.12 -21.45
C SER A 146 -3.50 8.19 -22.39
N PRO A 147 -3.29 8.45 -23.70
CA PRO A 147 -4.34 8.38 -24.70
C PRO A 147 -5.02 7.00 -24.71
N GLY A 148 -6.36 7.00 -24.86
CA GLY A 148 -7.17 5.77 -24.87
C GLY A 148 -7.77 5.39 -23.52
N ILE A 149 -7.48 6.14 -22.44
CA ILE A 149 -8.16 5.99 -21.14
C ILE A 149 -9.47 6.78 -21.16
N THR A 150 -10.57 6.12 -20.81
CA THR A 150 -11.88 6.76 -20.61
C THR A 150 -12.40 6.48 -19.21
N VAL A 151 -12.70 7.53 -18.45
CA VAL A 151 -13.32 7.43 -17.13
C VAL A 151 -14.84 7.55 -17.28
N VAL A 152 -15.57 6.52 -16.87
CA VAL A 152 -17.03 6.50 -16.89
C VAL A 152 -17.52 6.86 -15.49
N LYS A 153 -18.14 8.04 -15.33
CA LYS A 153 -18.61 8.56 -14.04
C LYS A 153 -19.82 7.79 -13.50
N SER A 154 -19.59 6.59 -12.97
CA SER A 154 -20.62 5.66 -12.49
C SER A 154 -20.73 5.56 -10.96
N TRP A 155 -19.91 6.30 -10.21
CA TRP A 155 -19.81 6.12 -8.77
C TRP A 155 -20.91 6.90 -8.03
N ASP A 156 -21.99 6.21 -7.69
CA ASP A 156 -23.11 6.75 -6.91
C ASP A 156 -23.52 5.79 -5.79
N HIS A 157 -22.68 5.68 -4.78
CA HIS A 157 -22.89 4.79 -3.63
C HIS A 157 -23.33 5.56 -2.37
N ALA A 158 -23.89 4.83 -1.40
CA ALA A 158 -24.39 5.39 -0.14
C ALA A 158 -23.30 6.02 0.76
N GLY A 159 -22.05 5.58 0.61
CA GLY A 159 -20.89 6.10 1.34
C GLY A 159 -19.65 6.11 0.45
N MET A 160 -18.55 6.68 0.96
CA MET A 160 -17.31 6.82 0.20
C MET A 160 -17.50 7.58 -1.13
N ARG A 161 -18.45 8.51 -1.21
CA ARG A 161 -18.78 9.20 -2.47
C ARG A 161 -17.60 9.95 -3.07
N ALA A 162 -16.80 10.60 -2.23
CA ALA A 162 -15.63 11.36 -2.65
C ALA A 162 -14.42 10.48 -3.05
N THR A 163 -14.52 9.14 -2.99
CA THR A 163 -13.47 8.29 -3.55
C THR A 163 -13.46 8.33 -5.07
N GLY A 164 -14.59 8.72 -5.70
CA GLY A 164 -14.73 8.75 -7.15
C GLY A 164 -14.31 7.43 -7.77
N SER A 165 -14.73 6.29 -7.19
CA SER A 165 -14.29 4.94 -7.58
C SER A 165 -14.94 4.47 -8.90
N HIS A 166 -14.86 5.33 -9.90
CA HIS A 166 -15.46 5.20 -11.21
C HIS A 166 -14.90 4.01 -11.99
N GLU A 167 -15.63 3.68 -13.05
CA GLU A 167 -15.22 2.74 -14.08
C GLU A 167 -14.16 3.37 -15.00
N VAL A 168 -13.26 2.53 -15.49
CA VAL A 168 -12.18 2.93 -16.39
C VAL A 168 -12.08 1.95 -17.55
N ILE A 169 -12.23 2.47 -18.75
CA ILE A 169 -12.08 1.73 -20.00
C ILE A 169 -10.74 2.07 -20.60
N PHE A 170 -9.96 1.04 -20.90
CA PHE A 170 -8.71 1.12 -21.65
C PHE A 170 -9.00 0.71 -23.09
N ASN A 171 -8.74 1.61 -24.04
CA ASN A 171 -8.87 1.34 -25.46
C ASN A 171 -7.52 1.58 -26.14
N HIS A 172 -6.79 0.49 -26.38
CA HIS A 172 -5.48 0.50 -27.03
C HIS A 172 -4.44 1.45 -26.40
N VAL A 173 -4.35 1.43 -25.07
CA VAL A 173 -3.43 2.29 -24.32
C VAL A 173 -2.00 1.77 -24.45
N ARG A 174 -1.12 2.57 -25.06
CA ARG A 174 0.27 2.17 -25.33
C ARG A 174 1.19 2.50 -24.16
N VAL A 175 1.99 1.54 -23.75
CA VAL A 175 3.05 1.72 -22.75
C VAL A 175 4.33 1.00 -23.19
N ALA A 176 5.49 1.48 -22.73
CA ALA A 176 6.77 0.86 -23.07
C ALA A 176 6.93 -0.53 -22.41
N ALA A 177 7.89 -1.33 -22.87
CA ALA A 177 8.08 -2.70 -22.40
C ALA A 177 8.32 -2.77 -20.87
N GLU A 178 9.03 -1.78 -20.32
CA GLU A 178 9.43 -1.65 -18.92
C GLU A 178 8.25 -1.38 -17.98
N HIS A 179 7.08 -1.05 -18.54
CA HIS A 179 5.85 -0.83 -17.77
C HIS A 179 5.20 -2.14 -17.33
N ALA A 180 5.65 -3.31 -17.83
CA ALA A 180 5.31 -4.60 -17.24
C ALA A 180 6.12 -4.80 -15.94
N VAL A 181 5.60 -4.29 -14.83
CA VAL A 181 6.39 -4.06 -13.60
C VAL A 181 6.38 -5.22 -12.60
N ASP A 182 5.37 -6.07 -12.62
CA ASP A 182 5.23 -7.20 -11.69
C ASP A 182 4.43 -8.30 -12.38
N VAL A 183 5.02 -8.94 -13.39
CA VAL A 183 4.39 -9.94 -14.26
C VAL A 183 5.13 -11.27 -14.23
N TRP A 184 4.38 -12.37 -14.35
CA TRP A 184 4.94 -13.73 -14.36
C TRP A 184 4.13 -14.65 -15.28
N PRO A 185 4.73 -15.71 -15.84
CA PRO A 185 4.02 -16.72 -16.62
C PRO A 185 2.92 -17.42 -15.80
N THR A 186 1.76 -17.69 -16.42
CA THR A 186 0.62 -18.34 -15.74
C THR A 186 0.91 -19.73 -15.20
N ASP A 187 1.86 -20.43 -15.82
CA ASP A 187 2.31 -21.77 -15.45
C ASP A 187 3.40 -21.78 -14.37
N ALA A 188 3.97 -20.61 -14.04
CA ALA A 188 4.97 -20.43 -13.00
C ALA A 188 4.61 -19.28 -12.05
N PRO A 189 3.49 -19.37 -11.30
CA PRO A 189 3.09 -18.30 -10.38
C PRO A 189 4.07 -18.16 -9.21
N PRO A 190 4.26 -16.93 -8.69
CA PRO A 190 5.10 -16.69 -7.52
C PRO A 190 4.51 -17.41 -6.30
N ALA A 191 5.39 -17.85 -5.40
CA ALA A 191 4.98 -18.59 -4.21
C ALA A 191 4.00 -17.77 -3.34
N ALA A 192 2.80 -18.31 -3.10
CA ALA A 192 1.72 -17.66 -2.35
C ALA A 192 2.09 -17.29 -0.89
N GLN A 193 3.19 -17.82 -0.37
CA GLN A 193 3.70 -17.57 0.99
C GLN A 193 4.87 -16.57 1.02
N ALA A 194 5.16 -15.88 -0.09
CA ALA A 194 6.25 -14.92 -0.13
C ALA A 194 6.07 -13.83 0.95
N GLU A 195 7.11 -13.64 1.78
CA GLU A 195 7.13 -12.63 2.85
C GLU A 195 6.64 -11.23 2.41
N PRO A 196 7.00 -10.72 1.21
CA PRO A 196 6.48 -9.43 0.72
C PRO A 196 4.95 -9.37 0.63
N PHE A 197 4.29 -10.47 0.25
CA PHE A 197 2.83 -10.52 0.17
C PHE A 197 2.21 -10.46 1.58
N ARG A 198 2.78 -11.20 2.54
CA ARG A 198 2.32 -11.20 3.94
C ARG A 198 2.50 -9.82 4.58
N LEU A 199 3.65 -9.19 4.35
CA LEU A 199 3.97 -7.87 4.87
C LEU A 199 3.02 -6.81 4.32
N PHE A 200 2.74 -6.86 3.01
CA PHE A 200 1.74 -5.99 2.38
C PHE A 200 0.35 -6.20 2.99
N ALA A 201 -0.12 -7.45 3.13
CA ALA A 201 -1.43 -7.76 3.71
C ALA A 201 -1.57 -7.27 5.16
N ASN A 202 -0.52 -7.43 5.98
CA ASN A 202 -0.49 -6.95 7.36
C ASN A 202 -0.57 -5.42 7.43
N ARG A 203 0.22 -4.72 6.60
CA ARG A 203 0.19 -3.26 6.50
C ARG A 203 -1.15 -2.74 5.99
N GLN A 204 -1.72 -3.39 4.99
CA GLN A 204 -3.04 -3.06 4.46
C GLN A 204 -4.10 -3.16 5.55
N THR A 205 -4.09 -4.25 6.32
CA THR A 205 -5.00 -4.43 7.45
C THR A 205 -4.83 -3.32 8.49
N ALA A 206 -3.58 -3.01 8.86
CA ALA A 206 -3.26 -2.00 9.87
C ALA A 206 -3.66 -0.57 9.45
N LEU A 207 -3.41 -0.19 8.19
CA LEU A 207 -3.71 1.14 7.68
C LEU A 207 -5.21 1.33 7.38
N LEU A 208 -5.88 0.34 6.80
CA LEU A 208 -7.32 0.43 6.54
C LEU A 208 -8.13 0.52 7.84
N ALA A 209 -7.72 -0.21 8.88
CA ALA A 209 -8.37 -0.14 10.19
C ALA A 209 -8.36 1.29 10.76
N ALA A 210 -7.32 2.09 10.48
CA ALA A 210 -7.22 3.47 10.95
C ALA A 210 -8.26 4.41 10.32
N ILE A 211 -8.85 4.06 9.17
CA ILE A 211 -9.95 4.83 8.55
C ILE A 211 -11.23 4.69 9.38
N TYR A 212 -11.44 3.50 9.97
CA TYR A 212 -12.65 3.17 10.73
C TYR A 212 -12.50 3.43 12.23
N ASP A 213 -11.27 3.59 12.72
CA ASP A 213 -11.06 3.90 14.12
C ASP A 213 -11.59 5.31 14.43
N ARG A 214 -12.49 5.37 15.41
CA ARG A 214 -13.13 6.62 15.84
C ARG A 214 -12.27 7.41 16.82
N HIS A 215 -11.12 6.86 17.24
CA HIS A 215 -10.18 7.56 18.10
C HIS A 215 -9.48 8.67 17.32
N CYS A 216 -10.12 9.84 17.33
CA CYS A 216 -9.46 11.09 16.97
C CYS A 216 -8.20 11.24 17.83
N PRO A 217 -6.99 11.38 17.25
CA PRO A 217 -5.84 11.80 18.01
C PRO A 217 -6.15 13.18 18.58
N ARG A 218 -6.47 13.25 19.88
CA ARG A 218 -6.83 14.46 20.59
C ARG A 218 -5.68 15.48 20.52
N ARG A 219 -5.67 16.33 19.49
CA ARG A 219 -4.96 17.63 19.28
C ARG A 219 -3.53 17.82 19.79
N SER A 220 -2.86 16.85 20.38
CA SER A 220 -1.50 16.97 20.89
C SER A 220 -0.52 16.33 19.92
N ARG A 221 0.54 17.07 19.59
CA ARG A 221 1.77 16.69 18.87
C ARG A 221 1.86 16.76 17.34
N LEU A 222 0.88 16.36 16.52
CA LEU A 222 1.15 16.21 15.07
C LEU A 222 1.49 17.52 14.32
N ALA A 223 0.90 18.66 14.69
CA ALA A 223 1.25 19.94 14.08
C ALA A 223 2.60 20.51 14.57
N GLY A 224 3.09 20.07 15.74
CA GLY A 224 4.33 20.57 16.34
C GLY A 224 5.57 19.79 15.94
N GLU A 225 5.47 18.46 15.78
CA GLU A 225 6.65 17.60 15.49
C GLU A 225 6.96 17.50 14.00
N VAL A 226 5.98 17.71 13.11
CA VAL A 226 6.25 17.85 11.65
C VAL A 226 6.86 19.22 11.33
N ALA A 227 6.63 20.24 12.15
CA ALA A 227 7.23 21.56 12.03
C ALA A 227 8.54 21.73 12.84
N GLY A 228 8.75 20.95 13.89
CA GLY A 228 9.84 21.11 14.87
C GLY A 228 11.22 20.58 14.44
N GLY A 229 11.33 19.94 13.28
CA GLY A 229 12.62 19.54 12.70
C GLY A 229 13.40 20.70 12.05
N ALA A 230 12.81 21.90 11.97
CA ALA A 230 13.44 23.10 11.45
C ALA A 230 14.39 23.72 12.50
N GLY A 231 15.68 23.73 12.17
CA GLY A 231 16.79 23.99 13.08
C GLY A 231 16.68 25.24 13.95
N ALA A 232 16.83 25.04 15.26
CA ALA A 232 17.36 26.05 16.17
C ALA A 232 18.89 25.93 16.21
N ARG A 233 19.56 26.36 15.13
CA ARG A 233 21.01 26.61 15.16
C ARG A 233 21.21 27.95 15.86
N ARG A 234 21.30 27.95 17.20
CA ARG A 234 21.74 29.14 17.94
C ARG A 234 23.22 29.36 17.68
N SER A 235 23.52 30.46 17.00
CA SER A 235 24.86 31.00 16.80
C SER A 235 25.54 31.38 18.13
N ARG A 236 26.86 31.21 18.14
CA ARG A 236 27.85 31.30 19.25
C ARG A 236 27.95 32.70 19.90
N PRO A 237 28.79 32.87 20.95
CA PRO A 237 30.19 33.20 20.67
C PRO A 237 31.22 32.41 21.51
N SER A 238 32.42 32.38 20.96
CA SER A 238 33.68 31.87 21.53
C SER A 238 34.17 32.70 22.72
N ALA A 239 34.69 32.03 23.75
CA ALA A 239 35.73 32.58 24.62
C ALA A 239 36.63 31.44 25.14
N SER A 240 37.93 31.70 25.11
CA SER A 240 39.06 30.85 25.44
C SER A 240 39.46 30.92 26.92
N SER A 241 40.25 29.92 27.35
CA SER A 241 41.04 29.83 28.61
C SER A 241 40.21 29.59 29.88
N SER A 242 40.62 28.85 30.90
CA SER A 242 41.93 28.35 31.33
C SER A 242 41.76 27.19 32.33
N ALA A 243 42.86 26.48 32.57
CA ALA A 243 43.06 25.30 33.42
C ALA A 243 42.66 25.41 34.89
N THR A 244 42.37 24.25 35.50
CA THR A 244 42.73 23.70 36.84
C THR A 244 41.67 22.66 37.22
N GLY A 245 41.91 21.50 37.80
CA GLY A 245 43.07 20.82 38.37
C GLY A 245 42.52 19.75 39.34
N ALA A 246 43.17 18.58 39.37
CA ALA A 246 43.11 17.52 40.42
C ALA A 246 41.72 16.90 40.78
N GLY A 247 41.58 15.63 41.13
CA GLY A 247 42.52 14.54 41.40
C GLY A 247 41.74 13.28 41.84
N GLU A 248 42.46 12.15 41.87
CA GLU A 248 42.23 10.93 42.69
C GLU A 248 40.97 10.09 42.38
N SER A 249 41.02 8.88 41.79
CA SER A 249 41.72 7.60 42.03
C SER A 249 41.17 6.70 43.15
N ARG A 250 40.97 5.42 42.76
CA ARG A 250 40.77 4.16 43.53
C ARG A 250 39.40 3.91 44.16
N ALA A 251 38.93 2.68 44.34
CA ALA A 251 39.13 1.35 43.75
C ALA A 251 38.22 0.40 44.56
N ASP A 252 37.72 -0.65 43.91
CA ASP A 252 37.31 -1.96 44.44
C ASP A 252 36.31 -2.08 45.60
N ARG A 253 35.19 -2.76 45.33
CA ARG A 253 35.02 -4.16 45.81
C ARG A 253 33.82 -4.88 45.17
N ARG A 254 34.08 -6.13 44.79
CA ARG A 254 33.12 -7.16 44.36
C ARG A 254 32.18 -7.58 45.50
N ALA A 255 30.96 -8.01 45.19
CA ALA A 255 30.53 -9.42 45.29
C ALA A 255 29.00 -9.62 45.22
N ALA A 256 28.61 -10.55 44.33
CA ALA A 256 27.70 -11.67 44.55
C ALA A 256 26.16 -11.50 44.69
N ALA A 257 25.51 -12.25 43.78
CA ALA A 257 24.43 -13.22 44.01
C ALA A 257 22.96 -12.77 43.89
N GLY A 258 22.22 -13.55 43.08
CA GLY A 258 20.79 -13.78 43.28
C GLY A 258 19.90 -13.66 42.04
N GLN A 259 19.95 -14.63 41.11
CA GLN A 259 18.80 -14.90 40.22
C GLN A 259 17.83 -15.86 40.92
N PRO A 260 16.51 -15.66 40.81
CA PRO A 260 15.54 -16.71 41.08
C PRO A 260 14.88 -17.21 39.79
N GLN A 261 14.97 -18.52 39.56
CA GLN A 261 13.94 -19.29 38.83
C GLN A 261 12.78 -19.62 39.79
N PRO A 262 11.61 -19.95 39.23
CA PRO A 262 10.94 -21.14 39.74
C PRO A 262 10.48 -22.10 38.62
N ALA A 263 10.58 -23.38 38.97
CA ALA A 263 10.00 -24.53 38.27
C ALA A 263 8.56 -24.79 38.73
N GLY A 264 7.81 -25.61 37.97
CA GLY A 264 6.76 -26.45 38.56
C GLY A 264 5.43 -26.49 37.81
N ALA A 265 5.14 -27.66 37.25
CA ALA A 265 3.96 -28.01 36.46
C ALA A 265 2.65 -28.14 37.29
N GLY A 266 1.51 -27.94 36.63
CA GLY A 266 0.18 -28.28 37.14
C GLY A 266 -0.80 -28.56 35.99
N ARG A 267 -1.41 -29.74 35.98
CA ARG A 267 -2.19 -30.35 34.89
C ARG A 267 -3.66 -29.88 34.84
N ARG A 268 -4.29 -30.20 33.68
CA ARG A 268 -5.71 -30.50 33.38
C ARG A 268 -6.64 -29.32 33.06
N ALA A 269 -7.14 -29.30 31.81
CA ALA A 269 -8.51 -29.74 31.50
C ALA A 269 -8.72 -29.87 29.98
N ALA A 270 -9.48 -30.90 29.60
CA ALA A 270 -9.82 -31.30 28.25
C ALA A 270 -11.08 -30.57 27.73
N LEU A 271 -11.39 -30.88 26.47
CA LEU A 271 -12.68 -30.72 25.76
C LEU A 271 -12.79 -29.47 24.88
N PHE A 272 -12.58 -29.64 23.58
CA PHE A 272 -13.60 -29.28 22.57
C PHE A 272 -13.44 -30.18 21.35
N ARG A 273 -14.39 -31.11 21.21
CA ARG A 273 -14.59 -31.91 19.98
C ARG A 273 -15.33 -31.07 18.95
N HIS A 274 -14.94 -31.28 17.70
CA HIS A 274 -15.62 -30.99 16.44
C HIS A 274 -17.08 -30.52 16.50
N ARG A 275 -17.33 -29.35 15.88
CA ARG A 275 -18.55 -29.10 15.10
C ARG A 275 -18.15 -28.53 13.73
N GLY A 276 -18.49 -29.27 12.68
CA GLY A 276 -18.27 -28.87 11.29
C GLY A 276 -19.19 -27.72 10.85
N PRO A 277 -18.92 -27.15 9.66
CA PRO A 277 -19.67 -25.99 9.17
C PRO A 277 -21.10 -26.38 8.74
N ILE A 278 -22.07 -25.67 9.31
CA ILE A 278 -23.48 -25.70 8.95
C ILE A 278 -23.69 -24.68 7.83
N TRP A 279 -23.55 -25.13 6.57
CA TRP A 279 -24.09 -24.42 5.40
C TRP A 279 -24.49 -25.48 4.35
N ARG A 280 -25.74 -25.93 4.41
CA ARG A 280 -26.36 -26.68 3.30
C ARG A 280 -26.87 -25.68 2.26
N LYS A 281 -26.46 -25.88 1.01
CA LYS A 281 -27.04 -25.22 -0.17
C LYS A 281 -28.51 -25.64 -0.31
N SER A 282 -29.40 -24.68 -0.49
CA SER A 282 -30.77 -24.90 -0.96
C SER A 282 -30.74 -25.04 -2.50
N PRO A 283 -31.46 -26.01 -3.10
CA PRO A 283 -31.53 -26.16 -4.55
C PRO A 283 -32.53 -25.18 -5.16
N SER A 284 -32.16 -24.58 -6.30
CA SER A 284 -33.06 -23.77 -7.13
C SER A 284 -34.14 -24.64 -7.79
N PRO A 285 -35.40 -24.18 -7.91
CA PRO A 285 -36.45 -24.93 -8.57
C PRO A 285 -36.30 -24.88 -10.10
N THR A 286 -36.30 -26.06 -10.71
CA THR A 286 -36.52 -26.28 -12.14
C THR A 286 -37.98 -25.98 -12.48
N THR A 287 -38.22 -25.29 -13.59
CA THR A 287 -39.54 -25.28 -14.26
C THR A 287 -39.31 -25.50 -15.76
N PRO A 288 -40.00 -26.46 -16.39
CA PRO A 288 -39.88 -26.73 -17.81
C PRO A 288 -40.85 -25.86 -18.60
N PHE A 289 -40.43 -25.32 -19.74
CA PHE A 289 -41.35 -24.88 -20.78
C PHE A 289 -40.97 -25.56 -22.10
N ARG A 290 -41.85 -26.47 -22.53
CA ARG A 290 -42.02 -26.91 -23.91
C ARG A 290 -43.33 -26.32 -24.42
N ARG A 291 -43.28 -25.64 -25.56
CA ARG A 291 -44.09 -25.97 -26.74
C ARG A 291 -43.23 -25.75 -27.96
#